data_AF-A0A962R5C0-F1
#
_entry.id   AF-A0A962R5C0-F1
#
_cell.length_a   1.000
_cell.length_b   1.000
_cell.length_c   1.000
_cell.angle_alpha   90.00
_cell.angle_beta   90.00
_cell.angle_gamma   90.00
#
_symmetry.space_group_name_H-M   'P 1'
#
loop_
_entity.id
_entity.type
_entity.pdbx_description
1 polymer ?
#
loop_
_entity_poly.entity_id
_entity_poly.type
_entity_poly.pdbx_seq_one_letter_code
_entity_poly.pdbx_strand_id
1 'polypeptide(L)'
;MLAQALIGVVLAGWFLTKSIDQAVAALFGSGVALINGMLIARRIIKTASMLQPSPAQEVRSMYIGVIERFVSVVVFLALGMMIWQHDRDAQLALIVAFVGGQVALMIFGKTNRT
;
A
#
# COMPACT_ATOMS: atom_id res chain seq x y z
N MET A 1 4.91 -0.07 8.70
CA MET A 1 3.59 -0.73 8.61
C MET A 1 2.62 -0.24 9.68
N LEU A 2 3.01 -0.12 10.96
CA LEU A 2 2.15 0.44 12.02
C LEU A 2 1.54 1.81 11.67
N ALA A 3 2.35 2.77 11.20
CA ALA A 3 1.85 4.08 10.79
C ALA A 3 0.79 4.01 9.67
N GLN A 4 0.94 3.08 8.72
CA GLN A 4 -0.04 2.90 7.64
C GLN A 4 -1.35 2.32 8.18
N ALA A 5 -1.26 1.34 9.09
CA ALA A 5 -2.42 0.76 9.74
C ALA A 5 -3.18 1.79 10.57
N LEU A 6 -2.46 2.62 11.35
CA LEU A 6 -3.06 3.70 12.13
C LEU A 6 -3.76 4.73 11.24
N ILE A 7 -3.10 5.17 10.17
CA ILE A 7 -3.72 6.08 9.18
C ILE A 7 -4.95 5.44 8.56
N GLY A 8 -4.91 4.15 8.23
CA GLY A 8 -6.06 3.43 7.71
C GLY A 8 -7.24 3.38 8.68
N VAL A 9 -6.99 3.11 9.97
CA VAL A 9 -8.03 3.12 11.01
C VAL A 9 -8.61 4.51 11.19
N VAL A 10 -7.77 5.55 11.22
CA VAL A 10 -8.21 6.94 11.37
C VAL A 10 -9.07 7.37 10.17
N LEU A 11 -8.63 7.07 8.94
CA LEU A 11 -9.37 7.42 7.73
C LEU A 11 -10.67 6.63 7.63
N ALA A 12 -10.67 5.34 7.95
CA ALA A 12 -11.89 4.54 7.99
C ALA A 12 -12.89 5.09 9.02
N GLY A 13 -12.43 5.45 10.22
CA GLY A 13 -13.26 6.08 11.25
C GLY A 13 -13.83 7.43 10.81
N TRP A 14 -13.03 8.25 10.12
CA TRP A 14 -13.50 9.51 9.54
C TRP A 14 -14.58 9.28 8.47
N PHE A 15 -14.35 8.37 7.52
CA PHE A 15 -15.31 8.07 6.46
C PHE A 15 -16.57 7.36 6.95
N LEU A 16 -16.51 6.66 8.10
CA LEU A 16 -17.68 6.08 8.74
C LEU A 16 -18.70 7.14 9.16
N THR A 17 -18.27 8.39 9.41
CA THR A 17 -19.18 9.52 9.66
C THR A 17 -19.93 9.99 8.41
N LYS A 18 -19.52 9.53 7.22
CA LYS A 18 -20.12 9.87 5.92
C LYS A 18 -21.00 8.74 5.41
N SER A 19 -20.45 7.54 5.32
CA SER A 19 -21.21 6.32 4.97
C SER A 19 -20.40 5.06 5.32
N ILE A 20 -21.11 3.94 5.46
CA ILE A 20 -20.47 2.63 5.65
C ILE A 20 -19.65 2.26 4.41
N ASP A 21 -20.17 2.51 3.21
CA ASP A 21 -19.48 2.17 1.96
C ASP A 21 -18.15 2.92 1.82
N GLN A 22 -18.10 4.21 2.17
CA GLN A 22 -16.84 4.97 2.19
C GLN A 22 -15.86 4.45 3.24
N ALA A 23 -16.32 4.02 4.42
CA ALA A 23 -15.46 3.43 5.43
C ALA A 23 -14.86 2.09 4.98
N VAL A 24 -15.67 1.24 4.35
CA VAL A 24 -15.20 -0.05 3.80
C VAL A 24 -14.22 0.19 2.65
N ALA A 25 -14.50 1.14 1.76
CA ALA A 25 -13.61 1.52 0.67
C ALA A 25 -12.27 2.06 1.19
N ALA A 26 -12.28 2.88 2.25
CA ALA A 26 -11.08 3.36 2.92
C ALA A 26 -10.26 2.22 3.58
N LEU A 27 -10.92 1.26 4.22
CA LEU A 27 -10.25 0.06 4.75
C LEU A 27 -9.61 -0.76 3.62
N PHE A 28 -10.32 -0.92 2.50
CA PHE A 28 -9.79 -1.61 1.33
C PHE A 28 -8.53 -0.91 0.79
N GLY A 29 -8.59 0.41 0.54
CA GLY A 29 -7.44 1.20 0.09
C GLY A 29 -6.24 1.14 1.05
N SER A 30 -6.51 1.16 2.36
CA SER A 30 -5.49 0.97 3.40
C SER A 30 -4.87 -0.44 3.36
N GLY A 31 -5.68 -1.47 3.12
CA GLY A 31 -5.23 -2.83 2.90
C GLY A 31 -4.28 -2.95 1.71
N VAL A 32 -4.61 -2.32 0.58
CA VAL A 32 -3.72 -2.23 -0.58
C VAL A 32 -2.39 -1.58 -0.21
N ALA A 33 -2.44 -0.50 0.59
CA ALA A 33 -1.23 0.18 1.03
C ALA A 33 -0.34 -0.68 1.94
N LEU A 34 -0.94 -1.49 2.81
CA LEU A 34 -0.25 -2.45 3.68
C LEU A 34 0.40 -3.58 2.88
N ILE A 35 -0.32 -4.16 1.91
CA ILE A 35 0.21 -5.20 1.02
C ILE A 35 1.45 -4.67 0.29
N ASN A 36 1.35 -3.48 -0.31
CA ASN A 36 2.47 -2.84 -0.99
C ASN A 36 3.65 -2.57 -0.03
N GLY A 37 3.38 -2.09 1.18
CA GLY A 37 4.39 -1.90 2.22
C GLY A 37 5.08 -3.21 2.64
N MET A 38 4.34 -4.32 2.69
CA MET A 38 4.88 -5.64 2.99
C MET A 38 5.81 -6.15 1.88
N LEU A 39 5.44 -5.96 0.61
CA LEU A 39 6.30 -6.30 -0.54
C LEU A 39 7.63 -5.53 -0.49
N ILE A 40 7.59 -4.25 -0.14
CA ILE A 40 8.78 -3.42 0.07
C ILE A 40 9.63 -3.99 1.22
N ALA A 41 9.03 -4.27 2.38
CA ALA A 41 9.73 -4.81 3.54
C ALA A 41 10.39 -6.17 3.25
N ARG A 42 9.67 -7.08 2.58
CA ARG A 42 10.19 -8.40 2.16
C ARG A 42 11.42 -8.26 1.28
N ARG A 43 11.43 -7.32 0.33
CA ARG A 43 12.58 -7.06 -0.54
C ARG A 43 13.79 -6.57 0.27
N ILE A 44 13.58 -5.64 1.19
CA ILE A 44 14.65 -5.10 2.04
C ILE A 44 15.31 -6.22 2.86
N ILE A 45 14.49 -7.07 3.50
CA ILE A 45 14.98 -8.20 4.30
C ILE A 45 15.77 -9.18 3.41
N LYS A 46 15.24 -9.51 2.24
CA LYS A 46 15.89 -10.42 1.28
C LYS A 46 17.25 -9.88 0.81
N THR A 47 17.35 -8.58 0.52
CA THR A 47 18.62 -7.95 0.12
C THR A 47 19.61 -7.92 1.29
N ALA A 48 19.16 -7.66 2.52
CA ALA A 48 20.02 -7.65 3.70
C ALA A 48 20.61 -9.03 4.03
N SER A 49 19.91 -10.13 3.68
CA SER A 49 20.38 -11.50 3.90
C SER A 49 21.35 -12.03 2.83
N MET A 50 21.60 -11.30 1.74
CA MET A 50 22.48 -11.75 0.66
C MET A 50 23.92 -11.31 0.92
N LEU A 51 24.81 -12.27 1.21
CA LEU A 51 26.22 -12.01 1.54
C LEU A 51 27.09 -11.61 0.33
N GLN A 52 26.76 -12.09 -0.89
CA GLN A 52 27.44 -11.71 -2.14
C GLN A 52 26.49 -11.87 -3.35
N PRO A 53 25.55 -10.94 -3.60
CA PRO A 53 24.71 -11.01 -4.78
C PRO A 53 25.54 -10.74 -6.05
N SER A 54 25.42 -11.61 -7.06
CA SER A 54 25.93 -11.27 -8.39
C SER A 54 25.15 -10.06 -8.94
N PRO A 55 25.82 -9.08 -9.60
CA PRO A 55 25.15 -7.88 -10.11
C PRO A 55 23.95 -8.20 -11.02
N ALA A 56 24.05 -9.26 -11.83
CA ALA A 56 22.97 -9.70 -12.72
C ALA A 56 21.73 -10.20 -11.96
N GLN A 57 21.92 -10.92 -10.83
CA GLN A 57 20.80 -11.38 -10.01
C GLN A 57 20.15 -10.24 -9.23
N GLU A 58 20.93 -9.24 -8.81
CA GLU A 58 20.42 -8.06 -8.12
C GLU A 58 19.52 -7.22 -9.04
N VAL A 59 19.96 -6.98 -10.27
CA VAL A 59 19.17 -6.25 -11.29
C VAL A 59 17.88 -7.00 -11.61
N ARG A 60 17.95 -8.33 -11.83
CA ARG A 60 16.75 -9.14 -12.10
C ARG A 60 15.76 -9.12 -10.93
N SER A 61 16.25 -9.26 -9.70
CA SER A 61 15.43 -9.22 -8.48
C SER A 61 14.78 -7.84 -8.30
N MET A 62 15.49 -6.77 -8.65
CA MET A 62 14.95 -5.41 -8.65
C MET A 62 13.81 -5.25 -9.66
N TYR A 63 13.99 -5.70 -10.90
CA TYR A 63 12.93 -5.63 -11.92
C TYR A 63 11.69 -6.42 -11.52
N ILE A 64 11.86 -7.66 -11.03
CA ILE A 64 10.74 -8.49 -10.59
C ILE A 64 9.98 -7.80 -9.45
N GLY A 65 10.69 -7.26 -8.46
CA GLY A 65 10.04 -6.57 -7.34
C GLY A 65 9.29 -5.29 -7.76
N VAL A 66 9.78 -4.58 -8.79
CA VAL A 66 9.08 -3.41 -9.35
C VAL A 66 7.81 -3.81 -10.11
N ILE A 67 7.87 -4.90 -10.88
CA ILE A 67 6.70 -5.43 -11.61
C ILE A 67 5.66 -5.95 -10.62
N GLU A 68 6.07 -6.76 -9.65
CA GLU A 68 5.17 -7.38 -8.67
C GLU A 68 4.37 -6.32 -7.89
N ARG A 69 5.03 -5.27 -7.39
CA ARG A 69 4.35 -4.20 -6.65
C ARG A 69 3.40 -3.40 -7.55
N PHE A 70 3.82 -3.11 -8.78
CA PHE A 70 3.05 -2.27 -9.69
C PHE A 70 1.79 -3.00 -10.12
N VAL A 71 1.94 -4.26 -10.55
CA VAL A 71 0.82 -5.14 -10.91
C VAL A 71 -0.11 -5.33 -9.72
N SER A 72 0.42 -5.58 -8.52
CA SER A 72 -0.41 -5.74 -7.32
C SER A 72 -1.26 -4.50 -7.05
N VAL A 73 -0.64 -3.31 -7.02
CA VAL A 73 -1.36 -2.06 -6.76
C VAL A 73 -2.40 -1.78 -7.84
N VAL A 74 -2.05 -1.94 -9.13
CA VAL A 74 -2.98 -1.71 -10.24
C VAL A 74 -4.16 -2.67 -10.17
N VAL A 75 -3.92 -3.97 -9.94
CA VAL A 75 -4.99 -4.97 -9.85
C VAL A 75 -5.91 -4.66 -8.68
N PHE A 76 -5.37 -4.44 -7.47
CA PHE A 76 -6.23 -4.16 -6.31
C PHE A 76 -6.98 -2.83 -6.44
N LEU A 77 -6.34 -1.77 -6.91
CA LEU A 77 -7.04 -0.50 -7.12
C LEU A 77 -8.11 -0.61 -8.21
N ALA A 78 -7.83 -1.31 -9.32
CA ALA A 78 -8.82 -1.55 -10.37
C ALA A 78 -10.02 -2.34 -9.84
N LEU A 79 -9.78 -3.40 -9.05
CA LEU A 79 -10.84 -4.18 -8.40
C LEU A 79 -11.68 -3.30 -7.47
N GLY A 80 -11.05 -2.48 -6.63
CA GLY A 80 -11.76 -1.56 -5.75
C GLY A 80 -12.59 -0.53 -6.53
N MET A 81 -12.02 0.08 -7.57
CA MET A 81 -12.76 1.01 -8.42
C MET A 81 -13.95 0.35 -9.13
N MET A 82 -13.82 -0.92 -9.52
CA MET A 82 -14.89 -1.71 -10.13
C MET A 82 -16.01 -2.02 -9.14
N ILE A 83 -15.67 -2.36 -7.89
CA ILE A 83 -16.65 -2.61 -6.82
C ILE A 83 -17.50 -1.35 -6.56
N TRP A 84 -16.86 -0.19 -6.44
CA TRP A 84 -17.53 1.09 -6.18
C TRP A 84 -17.78 1.93 -7.45
N GLN A 85 -17.98 1.30 -8.60
CA GLN A 85 -18.09 2.00 -9.90
C GLN A 85 -19.20 3.07 -9.97
N HIS A 86 -20.23 2.95 -9.15
CA HIS A 86 -21.36 3.88 -9.11
C HIS A 86 -21.31 4.85 -7.92
N ASP A 87 -20.38 4.64 -6.98
CA ASP A 87 -20.19 5.49 -5.81
C ASP A 87 -18.85 6.20 -5.89
N ARG A 88 -18.89 7.43 -6.42
CA ARG A 88 -17.70 8.27 -6.58
C ARG A 88 -17.05 8.60 -5.23
N ASP A 89 -17.84 8.77 -4.17
CA ASP A 89 -17.31 9.15 -2.86
C ASP A 89 -16.57 7.97 -2.23
N ALA A 90 -17.08 6.74 -2.38
CA ALA A 90 -16.37 5.54 -1.96
C ALA A 90 -15.07 5.31 -2.77
N GLN A 91 -15.09 5.56 -4.08
CA GLN A 91 -13.85 5.51 -4.89
C GLN A 91 -12.81 6.51 -4.39
N LEU A 92 -13.23 7.73 -4.06
CA LEU A 92 -12.35 8.73 -3.48
C LEU A 92 -11.82 8.29 -2.12
N ALA A 93 -12.65 7.74 -1.24
CA ALA A 93 -12.24 7.23 0.06
C ALA A 93 -11.16 6.14 -0.06
N LEU A 94 -11.32 5.22 -1.02
CA LEU A 94 -10.32 4.20 -1.34
C LEU A 94 -8.98 4.81 -1.76
N ILE A 95 -9.00 5.77 -2.68
CA ILE A 95 -7.78 6.43 -3.19
C ILE A 95 -7.10 7.22 -2.08
N VAL A 96 -7.86 8.02 -1.32
CA VAL A 96 -7.35 8.82 -0.20
C VAL A 96 -6.69 7.92 0.84
N ALA A 97 -7.32 6.81 1.19
CA ALA A 97 -6.78 5.88 2.17
C ALA A 97 -5.51 5.17 1.68
N PHE A 98 -5.49 4.74 0.41
CA PHE A 98 -4.28 4.18 -0.20
C PHE A 98 -3.12 5.19 -0.20
N VAL A 99 -3.36 6.40 -0.70
CA VAL A 99 -2.34 7.46 -0.79
C VAL A 99 -1.87 7.87 0.59
N GLY A 100 -2.79 8.08 1.53
CA GLY A 100 -2.46 8.39 2.93
C GLY A 100 -1.57 7.31 3.56
N GLY A 101 -1.89 6.03 3.31
CA GLY A 101 -1.06 4.90 3.72
C GLY A 101 0.34 4.88 3.08
N GLN A 102 0.48 5.29 1.81
CA GLN A 102 1.81 5.38 1.18
C GLN A 102 2.62 6.56 1.72
N VAL A 103 2.00 7.71 1.91
CA VAL A 103 2.65 8.89 2.50
C VAL A 103 3.15 8.58 3.91
N ALA A 104 2.34 7.91 4.73
CA ALA A 104 2.74 7.45 6.05
C ALA A 104 3.98 6.52 5.97
N LEU A 105 4.01 5.60 5.01
CA LEU A 105 5.18 4.74 4.83
C LEU A 105 6.42 5.53 4.43
N MET A 106 6.29 6.53 3.56
CA MET A 106 7.43 7.35 3.12
C MET A 106 8.02 8.18 4.25
N ILE A 107 7.16 8.78 5.08
CA ILE A 107 7.58 9.62 6.21
C ILE A 107 8.17 8.75 7.32
N PHE A 108 7.40 7.79 7.84
CA PHE A 108 7.79 7.02 9.03
C PHE A 108 8.72 5.84 8.71
N GLY A 109 8.74 5.37 7.46
CA GLY A 109 9.65 4.31 7.02
C GLY A 109 11.09 4.79 6.87
N LYS A 110 11.33 6.09 6.69
CA LYS A 110 12.67 6.69 6.64
C LYS A 110 13.26 6.88 8.04
N THR A 111 12.43 7.22 9.03
CA THR A 111 12.85 7.50 10.41
C THR A 111 13.43 6.29 11.14
N ASN A 112 12.99 5.06 10.84
CA ASN A 112 13.50 3.85 11.50
C ASN A 112 14.88 3.36 10.98
N ARG A 113 15.59 4.15 10.17
CA ARG A 113 16.86 3.76 9.51
C ARG A 113 18.08 4.62 9.87
N THR A 114 17.94 5.52 10.84
CA THR A 114 19.05 6.28 11.46
C THR A 114 19.25 5.81 12.88
#